data_AF-A0A4Q9RX41-F1
#
_entry.id   AF-A0A4Q9RX41-F1
#
_cell.length_a   1.000
_cell.length_b   1.000
_cell.length_c   1.000
_cell.angle_alpha   90.00
_cell.angle_beta   90.00
_cell.angle_gamma   90.00
#
_symmetry.space_group_name_H-M   'P 1'
#
loop_
_entity.id
_entity.type
_entity.pdbx_description
1 polymer ?
#
loop_
_entity_poly.entity_id
_entity_poly.type
_entity_poly.pdbx_seq_one_letter_code
_entity_poly.pdbx_strand_id
1 'polypeptide(L)'
;MIETPILLDDIPSEHNFKVSIKDNFQQVRLNQLFVPIILFTMIFCFFVYAMQGSFVNIYVESQKDVFLKLNSILSVYPNFAHNISYLGDALVLFPFVFIFLFIKPKLWEAIIISSLFTLITSAVLKLIFAVPRPAAMINMETFTIMGRPNILHTSLPSGHAMTAFMVISILLYAFMPKKMSSRIIWTTLLITIGLIIGFSRVAVGAHYPLDVVVGCILGYIMAIFGIKITTKLNWLNWLKKRKFYPIIMLIFSIWGYLISLKLIKHNMVIFHLSLSALIVTFFVIIYKYVKTAKA
;
A
#
# COMPACT_ATOMS: atom_id res chain seq x y z
N MET A 1 -23.82 15.95 -51.31
CA MET A 1 -23.14 16.20 -50.02
C MET A 1 -24.23 16.17 -48.96
N ILE A 2 -24.41 15.03 -48.31
CA ILE A 2 -25.38 14.84 -47.23
C ILE A 2 -24.56 14.45 -46.02
N GLU A 3 -24.43 15.36 -45.07
CA GLU A 3 -23.82 15.11 -43.75
C GLU A 3 -24.85 14.38 -42.89
N THR A 4 -24.58 13.12 -42.57
CA THR A 4 -25.27 12.40 -41.49
C THR A 4 -24.57 12.72 -40.17
N PRO A 5 -25.27 13.22 -39.14
CA PRO A 5 -24.67 13.42 -37.83
C PRO A 5 -24.50 12.05 -37.17
N ILE A 6 -23.28 11.76 -36.73
CA ILE A 6 -22.95 10.56 -35.95
C ILE A 6 -23.69 10.68 -34.61
N LEU A 7 -24.72 9.85 -34.42
CA LEU A 7 -25.42 9.71 -33.14
C LEU A 7 -24.43 9.26 -32.06
N LEU A 8 -24.23 10.12 -31.07
CA LEU A 8 -23.50 9.87 -29.82
C LEU A 8 -24.31 9.00 -28.82
N ASP A 9 -25.19 8.12 -29.33
CA ASP A 9 -26.10 7.31 -28.49
C ASP A 9 -25.56 5.92 -28.15
N ASP A 10 -24.41 5.51 -28.71
CA ASP A 10 -23.75 4.24 -28.40
C ASP A 10 -22.66 4.36 -27.30
N ILE A 11 -22.86 5.26 -26.34
CA ILE A 11 -22.14 5.14 -25.07
C ILE A 11 -22.86 4.04 -24.27
N PRO A 12 -22.22 2.90 -23.98
CA PRO A 12 -22.87 1.82 -23.24
C PRO A 12 -23.40 2.36 -21.91
N SER A 13 -24.73 2.23 -21.76
CA SER A 13 -25.48 2.67 -20.59
C SER A 13 -24.80 2.28 -19.27
N GLU A 14 -24.91 3.15 -18.26
CA GLU A 14 -24.33 3.09 -16.90
C GLU A 14 -24.62 1.80 -16.08
N HIS A 15 -25.20 0.76 -16.69
CA HIS A 15 -25.79 -0.37 -15.99
C HIS A 15 -24.90 -1.61 -15.82
N ASN A 16 -23.76 -1.73 -16.50
CA ASN A 16 -22.98 -2.99 -16.53
C ASN A 16 -21.72 -3.06 -15.66
N PHE A 17 -21.35 -2.02 -14.90
CA PHE A 17 -20.17 -2.03 -14.01
C PHE A 17 -20.40 -1.42 -12.61
N LYS A 18 -21.60 -1.50 -12.04
CA LYS A 18 -21.82 -1.13 -10.63
C LYS A 18 -21.32 -2.23 -9.70
N VAL A 19 -19.99 -2.41 -9.60
CA VAL A 19 -19.38 -3.11 -8.47
C VAL A 19 -19.67 -2.29 -7.21
N SER A 20 -20.53 -2.82 -6.35
CA SER A 20 -20.81 -2.27 -5.03
C SER A 20 -19.70 -2.71 -4.08
N ILE A 21 -18.76 -1.80 -3.79
CA ILE A 21 -17.69 -2.02 -2.79
C ILE A 21 -18.31 -2.38 -1.44
N LYS A 22 -19.46 -1.80 -1.10
CA LYS A 22 -20.17 -2.08 0.14
C LYS A 22 -20.54 -3.57 0.24
N ASP A 23 -21.12 -4.13 -0.83
CA ASP A 23 -21.55 -5.52 -0.87
C ASP A 23 -20.34 -6.47 -0.81
N ASN A 24 -19.26 -6.13 -1.51
CA ASN A 24 -18.03 -6.90 -1.45
C ASN A 24 -17.38 -6.86 -0.06
N PHE A 25 -17.32 -5.69 0.59
CA PHE A 25 -16.80 -5.54 1.96
C PHE A 25 -17.65 -6.29 2.99
N GLN A 26 -18.95 -6.38 2.80
CA GLN A 26 -19.82 -7.19 3.66
C GLN A 26 -19.48 -8.69 3.62
N GLN A 27 -18.98 -9.19 2.48
CA GLN A 27 -18.60 -10.60 2.31
C GLN A 27 -17.29 -10.99 3.00
N VAL A 28 -16.43 -10.03 3.33
CA VAL A 28 -15.19 -10.27 4.10
C VAL A 28 -15.56 -10.91 5.44
N ARG A 29 -14.77 -11.83 6.01
CA ARG A 29 -15.08 -12.49 7.29
C ARG A 29 -13.86 -12.44 8.22
N LEU A 30 -14.09 -12.24 9.52
CA LEU A 30 -13.00 -12.21 10.51
C LEU A 30 -12.26 -13.55 10.59
N ASN A 31 -12.92 -14.67 10.27
CA ASN A 31 -12.26 -15.99 10.24
C ASN A 31 -11.13 -16.07 9.21
N GLN A 32 -11.09 -15.16 8.21
CA GLN A 32 -9.96 -15.04 7.28
C GLN A 32 -8.68 -14.54 7.97
N LEU A 33 -8.77 -14.08 9.22
CA LEU A 33 -7.63 -13.73 10.06
C LEU A 33 -6.98 -14.93 10.74
N PHE A 34 -7.63 -16.09 10.78
CA PHE A 34 -7.12 -17.26 11.51
C PHE A 34 -5.73 -17.69 11.01
N VAL A 35 -5.61 -17.91 9.69
CA VAL A 35 -4.34 -18.29 9.05
C VAL A 35 -3.25 -17.24 9.25
N PRO A 36 -3.44 -15.94 8.92
CA PRO A 36 -2.37 -14.96 9.09
C PRO A 36 -1.99 -14.72 10.56
N ILE A 37 -2.94 -14.83 11.51
CA ILE A 37 -2.62 -14.76 12.94
C ILE A 37 -1.77 -15.96 13.34
N ILE A 38 -2.14 -17.18 12.94
CA ILE A 38 -1.34 -18.37 13.21
C ILE A 38 0.06 -18.24 12.61
N LEU A 39 0.19 -17.81 11.36
CA LEU A 39 1.49 -17.62 10.72
C LEU A 39 2.34 -16.59 11.48
N PHE A 40 1.75 -15.45 11.85
CA PHE A 40 2.45 -14.44 12.64
C PHE A 40 2.89 -15.00 14.01
N THR A 41 2.00 -15.68 14.72
CA THR A 41 2.30 -16.30 16.02
C THR A 41 3.34 -17.40 15.88
N MET A 42 3.29 -18.24 14.85
CA MET A 42 4.29 -19.28 14.60
C MET A 42 5.66 -18.69 14.34
N ILE A 43 5.75 -17.65 13.49
CA ILE A 43 7.01 -16.94 13.24
C ILE A 43 7.53 -16.37 14.57
N PHE A 44 6.68 -15.70 15.35
CA PHE A 44 7.08 -15.12 16.61
C PHE A 44 7.53 -16.18 17.64
N CYS A 45 6.73 -17.22 17.85
CA CYS A 45 7.02 -18.32 18.76
C CYS A 45 8.26 -19.10 18.34
N PHE A 46 8.55 -19.27 17.05
CA PHE A 46 9.78 -19.92 16.60
C PHE A 46 11.02 -19.16 17.10
N PHE A 47 11.04 -17.83 16.95
CA PHE A 47 12.17 -17.03 17.41
C PHE A 47 12.22 -16.84 18.93
N VAL A 48 11.07 -16.87 19.62
CA VAL A 48 10.99 -16.82 21.09
C VAL A 48 11.29 -18.18 21.73
N TYR A 49 10.96 -19.30 21.10
CA TYR A 49 11.26 -20.64 21.64
C TYR A 49 12.71 -21.06 21.36
N ALA A 50 13.31 -20.57 20.28
CA ALA A 50 14.75 -20.68 20.04
C ALA A 50 15.61 -19.95 21.11
N MET A 51 14.99 -19.35 22.15
CA MET A 51 15.64 -18.55 23.19
C MET A 51 16.38 -19.38 24.24
N GLN A 52 17.52 -19.94 23.83
CA GLN A 52 18.68 -20.06 24.72
C GLN A 52 19.71 -18.92 24.46
N GLY A 53 19.34 -17.87 23.70
CA GLY A 53 20.19 -16.71 23.37
C GLY A 53 19.41 -15.41 23.06
N SER A 54 20.11 -14.38 22.54
CA SER A 54 19.51 -13.08 22.17
C SER A 54 18.64 -13.20 20.91
N PHE A 55 17.33 -12.95 21.04
CA PHE A 55 16.34 -12.96 19.95
C PHE A 55 16.84 -12.25 18.68
N VAL A 56 17.43 -11.06 18.85
CA VAL A 56 17.92 -10.23 17.76
C VAL A 56 19.01 -10.94 16.95
N ASN A 57 19.99 -11.54 17.62
CA ASN A 57 21.11 -12.18 16.95
C ASN A 57 20.64 -13.41 16.16
N ILE A 58 19.76 -14.23 16.75
CA ILE A 58 19.19 -15.40 16.08
C ILE A 58 18.33 -14.97 14.89
N TYR A 59 17.51 -13.93 15.05
CA TYR A 59 16.68 -13.39 13.99
C TYR A 59 17.50 -12.90 12.79
N VAL A 60 18.62 -12.22 13.04
CA VAL A 60 19.52 -11.72 12.00
C VAL A 60 20.29 -12.86 11.34
N GLU A 61 20.95 -13.72 12.12
CA GLU A 61 21.80 -14.79 11.58
C GLU A 61 20.98 -15.82 10.79
N SER A 62 19.78 -16.18 11.27
CA SER A 62 18.90 -17.12 10.55
C SER A 62 18.49 -16.67 9.14
N GLN A 63 18.59 -15.38 8.83
CA GLN A 63 18.17 -14.81 7.56
C GLN A 63 19.32 -14.29 6.72
N LYS A 64 20.55 -14.22 7.25
CA LYS A 64 21.68 -13.55 6.63
C LYS A 64 21.99 -14.07 5.23
N ASP A 65 22.14 -15.38 5.09
CA ASP A 65 22.47 -16.00 3.79
C ASP A 65 21.34 -15.83 2.78
N VAL A 66 20.10 -16.01 3.23
CA VAL A 66 18.91 -15.81 2.40
C VAL A 66 18.77 -14.35 1.99
N PHE A 67 19.06 -13.41 2.89
CA PHE A 67 19.07 -11.98 2.61
C PHE A 67 20.12 -11.63 1.55
N LEU A 68 21.36 -12.08 1.69
CA LEU A 68 22.43 -11.81 0.72
C LEU A 68 22.08 -12.38 -0.67
N LYS A 69 21.56 -13.61 -0.71
CA LYS A 69 21.11 -14.24 -1.96
C LYS A 69 19.93 -13.50 -2.59
N LEU A 70 18.91 -13.14 -1.81
CA LEU A 70 17.75 -12.41 -2.34
C LEU A 70 18.11 -10.99 -2.74
N ASN A 71 18.96 -10.31 -1.99
CA ASN A 71 19.43 -8.97 -2.33
C ASN A 71 20.14 -9.01 -3.69
N SER A 72 21.11 -9.90 -3.89
CA SER A 72 21.83 -10.02 -5.17
C SER A 72 20.92 -10.34 -6.36
N ILE A 73 19.92 -11.20 -6.19
CA ILE A 73 18.95 -11.55 -7.25
C ILE A 73 18.01 -10.36 -7.55
N LEU A 74 17.48 -9.71 -6.51
CA LEU A 74 16.46 -8.68 -6.67
C LEU A 74 17.05 -7.31 -6.99
N SER A 75 18.33 -7.08 -6.69
CA SER A 75 19.05 -5.84 -6.95
C SER A 75 19.70 -5.76 -8.33
N VAL A 76 19.47 -6.73 -9.23
CA VAL A 76 19.98 -6.73 -10.62
C VAL A 76 19.65 -5.42 -11.35
N TYR A 77 18.46 -4.86 -11.11
CA TYR A 77 18.06 -3.54 -11.58
C TYR A 77 17.78 -2.61 -10.39
N PRO A 78 18.81 -2.08 -9.73
CA PRO A 78 18.68 -1.50 -8.40
C PRO A 78 17.89 -0.18 -8.42
N ASN A 79 18.02 0.62 -9.47
CA ASN A 79 17.22 1.83 -9.67
C ASN A 79 15.73 1.53 -9.87
N PHE A 80 15.41 0.45 -10.60
CA PHE A 80 14.03 0.01 -10.78
C PHE A 80 13.45 -0.46 -9.46
N ALA A 81 14.16 -1.34 -8.74
CA ALA A 81 13.76 -1.79 -7.42
C ALA A 81 13.57 -0.63 -6.43
N HIS A 82 14.43 0.39 -6.48
CA HIS A 82 14.31 1.58 -5.64
C HIS A 82 13.04 2.38 -5.94
N ASN A 83 12.70 2.59 -7.22
CA ASN A 83 11.44 3.23 -7.62
C ASN A 83 10.22 2.45 -7.12
N ILE A 84 10.21 1.13 -7.35
CA ILE A 84 9.13 0.24 -6.88
C ILE A 84 9.00 0.29 -5.36
N SER A 85 10.12 0.42 -4.63
CA SER A 85 10.08 0.48 -3.18
C SER A 85 9.29 1.66 -2.62
N TYR A 86 9.25 2.79 -3.33
CA TYR A 86 8.44 3.94 -2.91
C TYR A 86 6.95 3.74 -3.09
N LEU A 87 6.49 2.72 -3.83
CA LEU A 87 5.08 2.32 -3.82
C LEU A 87 4.63 1.74 -2.47
N GLY A 88 5.55 1.46 -1.54
CA GLY A 88 5.22 1.17 -0.14
C GLY A 88 5.13 2.42 0.74
N ASP A 89 5.45 3.61 0.23
CA ASP A 89 5.37 4.87 0.97
C ASP A 89 3.98 5.48 0.78
N ALA A 90 3.24 5.69 1.88
CA ALA A 90 1.86 6.20 1.82
C ALA A 90 1.75 7.55 1.08
N LEU A 91 2.76 8.43 1.19
CA LEU A 91 2.76 9.73 0.51
C LEU A 91 2.75 9.56 -1.01
N VAL A 92 3.43 8.53 -1.51
CA VAL A 92 3.62 8.25 -2.95
C VAL A 92 2.51 7.36 -3.49
N LEU A 93 2.08 6.37 -2.70
CA LEU A 93 1.07 5.37 -3.09
C LEU A 93 -0.34 5.96 -3.17
N PHE A 94 -0.74 6.80 -2.20
CA PHE A 94 -2.12 7.31 -2.09
C PHE A 94 -2.60 8.11 -3.32
N PRO A 95 -1.77 8.93 -3.97
CA PRO A 95 -2.09 9.56 -5.26
C PRO A 95 -2.67 8.63 -6.32
N PHE A 96 -2.17 7.40 -6.43
CA PHE A 96 -2.66 6.41 -7.40
C PHE A 96 -4.09 5.94 -7.09
N VAL A 97 -4.56 6.11 -5.86
CA VAL A 97 -5.91 5.70 -5.42
C VAL A 97 -6.83 6.89 -5.10
N PHE A 98 -6.35 8.13 -5.13
CA PHE A 98 -7.15 9.32 -4.79
C PHE A 98 -8.34 9.53 -5.73
N ILE A 99 -8.25 9.04 -6.97
CA ILE A 99 -9.38 9.07 -7.91
C ILE A 99 -10.65 8.44 -7.33
N PHE A 100 -10.50 7.42 -6.47
CA PHE A 100 -11.61 6.75 -5.81
C PHE A 100 -12.22 7.54 -4.65
N LEU A 101 -11.62 8.64 -4.19
CA LEU A 101 -12.09 9.42 -3.03
C LEU A 101 -13.54 9.89 -3.18
N PHE A 102 -13.90 10.29 -4.40
CA PHE A 102 -15.25 10.78 -4.70
C PHE A 102 -16.15 9.73 -5.36
N ILE A 103 -15.56 8.83 -6.15
CA ILE A 103 -16.29 7.78 -6.87
C ILE A 103 -16.75 6.71 -5.88
N LYS A 104 -15.88 6.36 -4.93
CA LYS A 104 -16.00 5.21 -4.05
C LYS A 104 -15.48 5.58 -2.63
N PRO A 105 -16.14 6.52 -1.91
CA PRO A 105 -15.67 6.98 -0.58
C PRO A 105 -15.53 5.85 0.43
N LYS A 106 -16.29 4.75 0.24
CA LYS A 106 -16.20 3.56 1.08
C LYS A 106 -14.83 2.90 1.07
N LEU A 107 -14.15 2.94 -0.07
CA LEU A 107 -12.77 2.49 -0.20
C LEU A 107 -11.84 3.30 0.71
N TRP A 108 -12.01 4.62 0.69
CA TRP A 108 -11.19 5.54 1.46
C TRP A 108 -11.46 5.51 2.97
N GLU A 109 -12.70 5.21 3.38
CA GLU A 109 -12.97 4.92 4.79
C GLU A 109 -12.14 3.73 5.28
N ALA A 110 -12.08 2.64 4.51
CA ALA A 110 -11.23 1.50 4.83
C ALA A 110 -9.75 1.89 4.84
N ILE A 111 -9.26 2.59 3.81
CA ILE A 111 -7.84 3.00 3.72
C ILE A 111 -7.44 3.85 4.92
N ILE A 112 -8.22 4.88 5.29
CA ILE A 112 -7.90 5.77 6.41
C ILE A 112 -7.86 5.01 7.72
N ILE A 113 -8.88 4.20 8.01
CA ILE A 113 -8.96 3.43 9.25
C ILE A 113 -7.81 2.41 9.32
N SER A 114 -7.59 1.64 8.25
CA SER A 114 -6.49 0.67 8.18
C SER A 114 -5.11 1.32 8.26
N SER A 115 -4.93 2.53 7.71
CA SER A 115 -3.68 3.27 7.78
C SER A 115 -3.36 3.69 9.21
N LEU A 116 -4.36 4.13 9.98
CA LEU A 116 -4.19 4.46 11.39
C LEU A 116 -3.74 3.23 12.20
N PHE A 117 -4.42 2.10 12.03
CA PHE A 117 -4.00 0.85 12.69
C PHE A 117 -2.61 0.41 12.23
N THR A 118 -2.32 0.49 10.94
CA THR A 118 -0.99 0.14 10.38
C THR A 118 0.12 0.99 10.99
N LEU A 119 -0.09 2.30 11.12
CA LEU A 119 0.87 3.22 11.73
C LEU A 119 1.12 2.87 13.20
N ILE A 120 0.06 2.71 13.99
CA ILE A 120 0.16 2.39 15.42
C ILE A 120 0.84 1.03 15.61
N THR A 121 0.39 -0.01 14.91
CA THR A 121 0.97 -1.35 15.00
C THR A 121 2.44 -1.35 14.55
N SER A 122 2.78 -0.66 13.46
CA SER A 122 4.17 -0.58 13.02
C SER A 122 5.05 0.12 14.05
N ALA A 123 4.58 1.21 14.66
CA ALA A 123 5.35 1.93 15.68
C ALA A 123 5.55 1.09 16.94
N VAL A 124 4.49 0.47 17.46
CA VAL A 124 4.54 -0.36 18.67
C VAL A 124 5.46 -1.57 18.47
N LEU A 125 5.29 -2.33 17.38
CA LEU A 125 6.10 -3.53 17.15
C LEU A 125 7.58 -3.19 16.91
N LYS A 126 7.87 -2.04 16.29
CA LYS A 126 9.24 -1.54 16.14
C LYS A 126 9.92 -1.23 17.46
N LEU A 127 9.17 -0.76 18.46
CA LEU A 127 9.68 -0.53 19.80
C LEU A 127 9.88 -1.85 20.55
N ILE A 128 8.96 -2.80 20.41
CA ILE A 128 9.02 -4.10 21.10
C ILE A 128 10.17 -4.96 20.58
N PHE A 129 10.31 -5.10 19.26
CA PHE A 129 11.30 -6.02 18.69
C PHE A 129 12.70 -5.43 18.57
N ALA A 130 12.81 -4.11 18.40
CA ALA A 130 14.09 -3.38 18.32
C ALA A 130 15.16 -3.99 17.37
N VAL A 131 14.74 -4.72 16.33
CA VAL A 131 15.67 -5.42 15.42
C VAL A 131 16.48 -4.39 14.62
N PRO A 132 17.83 -4.44 14.62
CA PRO A 132 18.68 -3.56 13.82
C PRO A 132 18.53 -3.88 12.32
N ARG A 133 18.82 -2.91 11.46
CA ARG A 133 18.73 -3.06 10.00
C ARG A 133 19.88 -3.90 9.44
N PRO A 134 19.77 -4.47 8.22
CA PRO A 134 20.87 -5.20 7.59
C PRO A 134 22.19 -4.42 7.60
N ALA A 135 22.16 -3.14 7.23
CA ALA A 135 23.35 -2.28 7.20
C ALA A 135 24.01 -2.01 8.56
N ALA A 136 23.34 -2.33 9.67
CA ALA A 136 23.89 -2.17 11.01
C ALA A 136 24.62 -3.43 11.53
N MET A 137 24.35 -4.61 10.94
CA MET A 137 24.86 -5.90 11.42
C MET A 137 25.67 -6.66 10.37
N ILE A 138 25.46 -6.39 9.09
CA ILE A 138 26.11 -7.06 7.97
C ILE A 138 27.07 -6.06 7.31
N ASN A 139 28.25 -6.52 6.90
CA ASN A 139 29.21 -5.71 6.15
C ASN A 139 28.53 -5.12 4.90
N MET A 140 28.46 -3.79 4.83
CA MET A 140 27.77 -3.04 3.76
C MET A 140 28.38 -3.27 2.37
N GLU A 141 29.62 -3.73 2.28
CA GLU A 141 30.27 -4.07 1.01
C GLU A 141 29.76 -5.39 0.40
N THR A 142 29.05 -6.21 1.18
CA THR A 142 28.61 -7.55 0.76
C THR A 142 27.24 -7.58 0.08
N PHE A 143 26.53 -6.46 0.02
CA PHE A 143 25.20 -6.38 -0.57
C PHE A 143 24.86 -4.98 -1.11
N THR A 144 23.85 -4.90 -1.97
CA THR A 144 23.41 -3.63 -2.57
C THR A 144 22.56 -2.83 -1.59
N ILE A 145 22.94 -1.58 -1.36
CA ILE A 145 22.18 -0.60 -0.56
C ILE A 145 21.80 0.57 -1.46
N MET A 146 20.50 0.87 -1.54
CA MET A 146 20.02 2.04 -2.28
C MET A 146 19.65 3.18 -1.33
N GLY A 147 20.17 4.37 -1.61
CA GLY A 147 20.01 5.54 -0.74
C GLY A 147 20.96 5.50 0.46
N ARG A 148 20.64 6.28 1.50
CA ARG A 148 21.48 6.34 2.70
C ARG A 148 21.21 5.11 3.59
N PRO A 149 22.25 4.38 4.04
CA PRO A 149 22.09 3.26 4.93
C PRO A 149 21.45 3.74 6.23
N ASN A 150 20.33 3.13 6.58
CA ASN A 150 19.60 3.47 7.78
C ASN A 150 20.05 2.52 8.91
N ILE A 151 21.00 2.96 9.72
CA ILE A 151 21.56 2.14 10.82
C ILE A 151 20.92 2.43 12.18
N LEU A 152 20.24 3.58 12.33
CA LEU A 152 19.68 4.03 13.62
C LEU A 152 18.23 3.60 13.85
N HIS A 153 17.50 3.19 12.81
CA HIS A 153 16.09 2.82 12.92
C HIS A 153 15.89 1.30 12.92
N THR A 154 14.81 0.85 13.56
CA THR A 154 14.49 -0.58 13.68
C THR A 154 13.87 -1.15 12.39
N SER A 155 14.10 -2.45 12.16
CA SER A 155 13.80 -3.18 10.94
C SER A 155 12.43 -3.87 10.97
N LEU A 156 12.12 -4.62 12.02
CA LEU A 156 10.90 -5.44 12.11
C LEU A 156 9.73 -4.64 12.71
N PRO A 157 8.54 -4.62 12.08
CA PRO A 157 8.21 -5.03 10.71
C PRO A 157 8.48 -3.94 9.66
N SER A 158 8.48 -4.34 8.38
CA SER A 158 8.58 -3.40 7.27
C SER A 158 7.31 -2.58 7.07
N GLY A 159 7.34 -1.31 7.47
CA GLY A 159 6.23 -0.38 7.29
C GLY A 159 5.84 -0.14 5.81
N HIS A 160 6.81 -0.22 4.88
CA HIS A 160 6.52 -0.12 3.44
C HIS A 160 5.74 -1.36 2.95
N ALA A 161 6.15 -2.55 3.38
CA ALA A 161 5.42 -3.78 3.07
C ALA A 161 4.02 -3.78 3.71
N MET A 162 3.89 -3.34 4.97
CA MET A 162 2.59 -3.18 5.63
C MET A 162 1.66 -2.25 4.86
N THR A 163 2.15 -1.07 4.47
CA THR A 163 1.35 -0.07 3.73
C THR A 163 0.91 -0.62 2.37
N ALA A 164 1.85 -1.21 1.62
CA ALA A 164 1.56 -1.79 0.31
C ALA A 164 0.50 -2.90 0.42
N PHE A 165 0.70 -3.88 1.31
CA PHE A 165 -0.25 -4.98 1.49
C PHE A 165 -1.59 -4.52 2.06
N MET A 166 -1.62 -3.49 2.90
CA MET A 166 -2.87 -2.90 3.37
C MET A 166 -3.69 -2.34 2.21
N VAL A 167 -3.10 -1.50 1.35
CA VAL A 167 -3.81 -0.93 0.19
C VAL A 167 -4.19 -2.02 -0.82
N ILE A 168 -3.27 -2.94 -1.13
CA ILE A 168 -3.51 -4.05 -2.05
C ILE A 168 -4.66 -4.94 -1.57
N SER A 169 -4.72 -5.27 -0.28
CA SER A 169 -5.80 -6.08 0.29
C SER A 169 -7.14 -5.37 0.25
N ILE A 170 -7.16 -4.05 0.48
CA ILE A 170 -8.38 -3.26 0.37
C ILE A 170 -8.88 -3.22 -1.08
N LEU A 171 -7.99 -3.01 -2.05
CA LEU A 171 -8.33 -3.03 -3.48
C LEU A 171 -8.81 -4.42 -3.93
N LEU A 172 -8.16 -5.47 -3.42
CA LEU A 172 -8.52 -6.87 -3.68
C LEU A 172 -9.98 -7.13 -3.33
N TYR A 173 -10.38 -6.79 -2.10
CA TYR A 173 -11.75 -7.01 -1.67
C TYR A 173 -12.73 -6.00 -2.29
N ALA A 174 -12.34 -4.74 -2.47
CA ALA A 174 -13.22 -3.72 -3.03
C ALA A 174 -13.71 -4.08 -4.44
N PHE A 175 -12.81 -4.61 -5.26
CA PHE A 175 -13.05 -4.91 -6.68
C PHE A 175 -13.10 -6.42 -6.98
N MET A 176 -13.33 -7.25 -5.96
CA MET A 176 -13.40 -8.70 -6.10
C MET A 176 -14.43 -9.10 -7.19
N PRO A 177 -14.02 -9.80 -8.26
CA PRO A 177 -14.94 -10.26 -9.30
C PRO A 177 -15.96 -11.27 -8.77
N LYS A 178 -17.09 -11.48 -9.47
CA LYS A 178 -18.08 -12.51 -9.09
C LYS A 178 -17.70 -13.92 -9.56
N LYS A 179 -17.15 -14.05 -10.78
CA LYS A 179 -16.76 -15.34 -11.38
C LYS A 179 -15.49 -15.89 -10.75
N MET A 180 -15.47 -17.19 -10.43
CA MET A 180 -14.35 -17.81 -9.71
C MET A 180 -13.01 -17.72 -10.46
N SER A 181 -13.01 -17.99 -11.78
CA SER A 181 -11.79 -17.87 -12.59
C SER A 181 -11.19 -16.46 -12.54
N SER A 182 -12.03 -15.43 -12.69
CA SER A 182 -11.62 -14.03 -12.57
C SER A 182 -11.16 -13.68 -11.16
N ARG A 183 -11.75 -14.25 -10.10
CA ARG A 183 -11.30 -14.06 -8.72
C ARG A 183 -9.89 -14.58 -8.51
N ILE A 184 -9.56 -15.76 -9.03
CA ILE A 184 -8.22 -16.35 -8.90
C ILE A 184 -7.20 -15.44 -9.57
N ILE A 185 -7.43 -15.06 -10.84
CA ILE A 185 -6.53 -14.18 -11.60
C ILE A 185 -6.34 -12.84 -10.87
N TRP A 186 -7.43 -12.23 -10.41
CA TRP A 186 -7.41 -10.95 -9.69
C TRP A 186 -6.61 -11.04 -8.39
N THR A 187 -6.84 -12.12 -7.62
CA THR A 187 -6.16 -12.36 -6.34
C THR A 187 -4.67 -12.58 -6.56
N THR A 188 -4.30 -13.45 -7.50
CA THR A 188 -2.90 -13.73 -7.83
C THR A 188 -2.19 -12.46 -8.28
N LEU A 189 -2.78 -11.70 -9.22
CA LEU A 189 -2.19 -10.46 -9.72
C LEU A 189 -1.90 -9.45 -8.59
N LEU A 190 -2.89 -9.17 -7.76
CA LEU A 190 -2.75 -8.18 -6.69
C LEU A 190 -1.76 -8.62 -5.60
N ILE A 191 -1.80 -9.90 -5.21
CA ILE A 191 -0.82 -10.45 -4.25
C ILE A 191 0.59 -10.35 -4.83
N THR A 192 0.79 -10.72 -6.10
CA THR A 192 2.09 -10.61 -6.77
C THR A 192 2.59 -9.18 -6.80
N ILE A 193 1.74 -8.20 -7.13
CA ILE A 193 2.10 -6.77 -7.08
C ILE A 193 2.51 -6.37 -5.66
N GLY A 194 1.73 -6.75 -4.64
CA GLY A 194 2.05 -6.49 -3.25
C GLY A 194 3.40 -7.09 -2.83
N LEU A 195 3.69 -8.32 -3.24
CA LEU A 195 4.96 -9.00 -2.97
C LEU A 195 6.13 -8.32 -3.68
N ILE A 196 5.97 -7.91 -4.95
CA ILE A 196 6.99 -7.15 -5.68
C ILE A 196 7.33 -5.85 -4.95
N ILE A 197 6.32 -5.10 -4.50
CA ILE A 197 6.52 -3.86 -3.74
C ILE A 197 7.18 -4.17 -2.39
N GLY A 198 6.73 -5.19 -1.66
CA GLY A 198 7.32 -5.58 -0.38
C GLY A 198 8.78 -6.01 -0.50
N PHE A 199 9.08 -6.98 -1.37
CA PHE A 199 10.41 -7.54 -1.54
C PHE A 199 11.40 -6.59 -2.22
N SER A 200 10.93 -5.53 -2.89
CA SER A 200 11.81 -4.43 -3.29
C SER A 200 12.58 -3.82 -2.09
N ARG A 201 12.06 -3.95 -0.86
CA ARG A 201 12.74 -3.53 0.37
C ARG A 201 13.97 -4.37 0.72
N VAL A 202 13.97 -5.65 0.32
CA VAL A 202 15.14 -6.53 0.40
C VAL A 202 16.13 -6.15 -0.70
N ALA A 203 15.63 -5.90 -1.92
CA ALA A 203 16.43 -5.49 -3.07
C ALA A 203 17.23 -4.20 -2.82
N VAL A 204 16.64 -3.21 -2.12
CA VAL A 204 17.34 -1.96 -1.77
C VAL A 204 18.22 -2.09 -0.51
N GLY A 205 18.34 -3.28 0.07
CA GLY A 205 19.16 -3.53 1.26
C GLY A 205 18.58 -2.95 2.55
N ALA A 206 17.29 -2.59 2.59
CA ALA A 206 16.70 -1.87 3.71
C ALA A 206 16.13 -2.79 4.79
N HIS A 207 15.74 -4.02 4.46
CA HIS A 207 15.03 -4.93 5.35
C HIS A 207 15.42 -6.38 5.09
N TYR A 208 15.31 -7.21 6.14
CA TYR A 208 15.39 -8.66 6.00
C TYR A 208 14.12 -9.23 5.36
N PRO A 209 14.18 -10.42 4.74
CA PRO A 209 13.02 -11.05 4.12
C PRO A 209 11.83 -11.25 5.07
N LEU A 210 12.07 -11.65 6.33
CA LEU A 210 10.98 -11.84 7.30
C LEU A 210 10.39 -10.51 7.77
N ASP A 211 11.12 -9.40 7.76
CA ASP A 211 10.53 -8.07 8.03
C ASP A 211 9.43 -7.76 7.01
N VAL A 212 9.66 -8.14 5.75
CA VAL A 212 8.72 -7.97 4.64
C VAL A 212 7.56 -8.94 4.81
N VAL A 213 7.81 -10.23 5.02
CA VAL A 213 6.74 -11.24 5.21
C VAL A 213 5.82 -10.86 6.37
N VAL A 214 6.39 -10.53 7.54
CA VAL A 214 5.63 -10.07 8.71
C VAL A 214 4.89 -8.78 8.38
N GLY A 215 5.51 -7.84 7.66
CA GLY A 215 4.86 -6.63 7.20
C GLY A 215 3.65 -6.91 6.29
N CYS A 216 3.77 -7.83 5.34
CA CYS A 216 2.68 -8.25 4.45
C CYS A 216 1.51 -8.85 5.23
N ILE A 217 1.80 -9.75 6.17
CA ILE A 217 0.81 -10.39 7.04
C ILE A 217 0.06 -9.32 7.85
N LEU A 218 0.79 -8.43 8.52
CA LEU A 218 0.18 -7.38 9.35
C LEU A 218 -0.61 -6.38 8.51
N GLY A 219 -0.11 -5.99 7.33
CA GLY A 219 -0.82 -5.11 6.39
C GLY A 219 -2.16 -5.70 5.97
N TYR A 220 -2.21 -7.01 5.67
CA TYR A 220 -3.45 -7.73 5.40
C TYR A 220 -4.39 -7.72 6.60
N ILE A 221 -3.90 -8.03 7.81
CA ILE A 221 -4.72 -8.02 9.04
C ILE A 221 -5.34 -6.63 9.26
N MET A 222 -4.56 -5.55 9.12
CA MET A 222 -5.05 -4.17 9.27
C MET A 222 -6.07 -3.79 8.20
N ALA A 223 -5.94 -4.29 6.97
CA ALA A 223 -6.94 -4.13 5.92
C ALA A 223 -8.27 -4.76 6.32
N ILE A 224 -8.28 -6.00 6.81
CA ILE A 224 -9.51 -6.69 7.24
C ILE A 224 -10.20 -5.93 8.39
N PHE A 225 -9.44 -5.47 9.38
CA PHE A 225 -10.01 -4.67 10.47
C PHE A 225 -10.63 -3.36 9.97
N GLY A 226 -9.92 -2.60 9.14
CA GLY A 226 -10.47 -1.35 8.60
C GLY A 226 -11.69 -1.58 7.71
N ILE A 227 -11.69 -2.62 6.87
CA ILE A 227 -12.85 -3.03 6.08
C ILE A 227 -14.04 -3.31 7.01
N LYS A 228 -13.84 -4.10 8.06
CA LYS A 228 -14.92 -4.48 8.98
C LYS A 228 -15.48 -3.31 9.76
N ILE A 229 -14.62 -2.42 10.25
CA ILE A 229 -15.08 -1.21 10.94
C ILE A 229 -15.83 -0.31 9.96
N THR A 230 -15.31 -0.09 8.75
CA THR A 230 -16.02 0.77 7.78
C THR A 230 -17.38 0.20 7.43
N THR A 231 -17.61 -1.12 7.34
CA THR A 231 -18.95 -1.64 6.99
C THR A 231 -20.09 -1.11 7.87
N LYS A 232 -19.80 -0.69 9.11
CA LYS A 232 -20.75 -0.11 10.06
C LYS A 232 -20.82 1.44 10.03
N LEU A 233 -19.82 2.08 9.44
CA LEU A 233 -19.72 3.54 9.33
C LEU A 233 -20.16 4.00 7.93
N ASN A 234 -20.34 5.30 7.70
CA ASN A 234 -20.48 5.92 6.36
C ASN A 234 -20.12 7.41 6.45
N TRP A 235 -19.02 7.69 7.15
CA TRP A 235 -18.69 9.03 7.60
C TRP A 235 -18.03 9.89 6.53
N LEU A 236 -17.49 9.33 5.43
CA LEU A 236 -16.86 10.13 4.37
C LEU A 236 -17.86 10.64 3.32
N ASN A 237 -19.16 10.38 3.47
CA ASN A 237 -20.17 10.85 2.53
C ASN A 237 -20.24 12.39 2.43
N TRP A 238 -19.78 13.13 3.45
CA TRP A 238 -19.71 14.59 3.38
C TRP A 238 -18.73 15.09 2.31
N LEU A 239 -17.70 14.30 1.94
CA LEU A 239 -16.76 14.64 0.86
C LEU A 239 -17.45 14.79 -0.49
N LYS A 240 -18.65 14.25 -0.67
CA LYS A 240 -19.44 14.45 -1.89
C LYS A 240 -20.03 15.85 -1.99
N LYS A 241 -20.24 16.54 -0.86
CA LYS A 241 -20.88 17.86 -0.80
C LYS A 241 -19.91 18.93 -1.29
N ARG A 242 -20.34 19.72 -2.28
CA ARG A 242 -19.55 20.77 -2.97
C ARG A 242 -18.82 21.71 -2.02
N LYS A 243 -19.45 22.10 -0.91
CA LYS A 243 -18.89 23.06 0.07
C LYS A 243 -17.52 22.64 0.65
N PHE A 244 -17.18 21.35 0.60
CA PHE A 244 -15.91 20.84 1.11
C PHE A 244 -14.82 20.68 0.04
N TYR A 245 -15.13 20.87 -1.25
CA TYR A 245 -14.14 20.67 -2.31
C TYR A 245 -12.92 21.61 -2.19
N PRO A 246 -13.08 22.90 -1.82
CA PRO A 246 -11.92 23.77 -1.59
C PRO A 246 -10.95 23.24 -0.53
N ILE A 247 -11.48 22.65 0.56
CA ILE A 247 -10.65 22.04 1.62
C ILE A 247 -9.88 20.84 1.07
N ILE A 248 -10.53 19.99 0.27
CA ILE A 248 -9.88 18.83 -0.33
C ILE A 248 -8.80 19.26 -1.33
N MET A 249 -9.06 20.31 -2.11
CA MET A 249 -8.07 20.89 -3.02
C MET A 249 -6.86 21.45 -2.26
N LEU A 250 -7.06 22.09 -1.11
CA LEU A 250 -5.96 22.54 -0.27
C LEU A 250 -5.12 21.35 0.23
N ILE A 251 -5.76 20.28 0.72
CA ILE A 251 -5.09 19.05 1.15
C ILE A 251 -4.26 18.46 0.00
N PHE A 252 -4.83 18.38 -1.20
CA PHE A 252 -4.13 17.84 -2.37
C PHE A 252 -2.97 18.73 -2.82
N SER A 253 -3.09 20.06 -2.69
CA SER A 253 -2.01 20.99 -3.00
C SER A 253 -0.84 20.80 -2.03
N ILE A 254 -1.11 20.65 -0.74
CA ILE A 254 -0.10 20.33 0.28
C ILE A 254 0.54 18.97 -0.04
N TRP A 255 -0.26 17.96 -0.40
CA TRP A 255 0.23 16.63 -0.77
C TRP A 255 1.16 16.68 -1.98
N GLY A 256 0.80 17.46 -3.01
CA GLY A 256 1.61 17.67 -4.21
C GLY A 256 2.92 18.38 -3.91
N TYR A 257 2.90 19.38 -3.02
CA TYR A 257 4.11 20.04 -2.54
C TYR A 257 5.05 19.04 -1.84
N LEU A 258 4.54 18.19 -0.96
CA LEU A 258 5.34 17.16 -0.27
C LEU A 258 5.95 16.14 -1.24
N ILE A 259 5.22 15.73 -2.29
CA ILE A 259 5.76 14.86 -3.35
C ILE A 259 6.83 15.61 -4.14
N SER A 260 6.62 16.90 -4.44
CA SER A 260 7.58 17.74 -5.17
C SER A 260 8.90 17.89 -4.40
N LEU A 261 8.85 18.01 -3.07
CA LEU A 261 10.05 17.99 -2.23
C LEU A 261 10.82 16.66 -2.35
N LYS A 262 10.12 15.52 -2.36
CA LYS A 262 10.76 14.21 -2.61
C LYS A 262 11.33 14.12 -4.01
N LEU A 263 10.60 14.64 -5.00
CA LEU A 263 11.03 14.65 -6.39
C LEU A 263 12.32 15.45 -6.57
N ILE A 264 12.41 16.65 -6.01
CA ILE A 264 13.62 17.48 -6.05
C ILE A 264 14.79 16.77 -5.37
N LYS A 265 14.53 16.13 -4.22
CA LYS A 265 15.57 15.46 -3.43
C LYS A 265 16.15 14.21 -4.10
N HIS A 266 15.33 13.47 -4.84
CA HIS A 266 15.65 12.11 -5.26
C HIS A 266 15.60 11.89 -6.78
N ASN A 267 14.93 12.76 -7.52
CA ASN A 267 14.78 12.75 -8.97
C ASN A 267 14.43 11.38 -9.58
N MET A 268 13.44 10.70 -8.98
CA MET A 268 12.99 9.37 -9.41
C MET A 268 11.66 9.42 -10.15
N VAL A 269 11.52 8.57 -11.17
CA VAL A 269 10.34 8.45 -12.04
C VAL A 269 9.05 8.25 -11.24
N ILE A 270 9.10 7.47 -10.16
CA ILE A 270 7.91 7.18 -9.36
C ILE A 270 7.27 8.43 -8.73
N PHE A 271 8.05 9.45 -8.39
CA PHE A 271 7.51 10.70 -7.86
C PHE A 271 6.83 11.53 -8.94
N HIS A 272 7.34 11.51 -10.17
CA HIS A 272 6.64 12.12 -11.32
C HIS A 272 5.30 11.43 -11.55
N LEU A 273 5.27 10.09 -11.61
CA LEU A 273 4.04 9.33 -11.82
C LEU A 273 3.00 9.59 -10.71
N SER A 274 3.44 9.61 -9.45
CA SER A 274 2.59 9.91 -8.31
C SER A 274 2.03 11.34 -8.37
N LEU A 275 2.86 12.32 -8.74
CA LEU A 275 2.42 13.71 -8.95
C LEU A 275 1.42 13.83 -10.10
N SER A 276 1.66 13.15 -11.23
CA SER A 276 0.73 13.11 -12.35
C SER A 276 -0.63 12.51 -11.96
N ALA A 277 -0.65 11.40 -11.19
CA ALA A 277 -1.88 10.80 -10.69
C ALA A 277 -2.67 11.75 -9.77
N LEU A 278 -1.96 12.50 -8.92
CA LEU A 278 -2.56 13.53 -8.08
C LEU A 278 -3.14 14.68 -8.91
N ILE A 279 -2.40 15.17 -9.90
CA ILE A 279 -2.84 16.24 -10.82
C ILE A 279 -4.11 15.84 -11.56
N VAL A 280 -4.17 14.62 -12.12
CA VAL A 280 -5.37 14.09 -12.77
C VAL A 280 -6.56 14.12 -11.80
N THR A 281 -6.36 13.63 -10.57
CA THR A 281 -7.43 13.65 -9.58
C THR A 281 -7.86 15.08 -9.22
N PHE A 282 -6.90 16.00 -9.13
CA PHE A 282 -7.15 17.42 -8.86
C PHE A 282 -8.01 18.06 -9.96
N PHE A 283 -7.69 17.81 -11.23
CA PHE A 283 -8.49 18.28 -12.36
C PHE A 283 -9.91 17.74 -12.34
N VAL A 284 -10.10 16.45 -12.01
CA VAL A 284 -11.43 15.85 -11.88
C VAL A 284 -12.27 16.55 -10.79
N ILE A 285 -11.64 16.93 -9.68
CA ILE A 285 -12.32 17.66 -8.59
C ILE A 285 -12.71 19.07 -9.04
N ILE A 286 -11.81 19.80 -9.69
CA ILE A 286 -12.07 21.14 -10.22
C ILE A 286 -13.24 21.08 -11.21
N TYR A 287 -13.17 20.17 -12.17
CA TYR A 287 -14.21 20.01 -13.18
C TYR A 287 -15.58 19.78 -12.53
N LYS A 288 -15.64 18.90 -11.53
CA LYS A 288 -16.86 18.63 -10.77
C LYS A 288 -17.31 19.84 -9.97
N TYR A 289 -16.40 20.57 -9.33
CA TYR A 289 -16.71 21.78 -8.57
C TYR A 289 -17.37 22.86 -9.45
N VAL A 290 -16.80 23.10 -10.63
CA VAL A 290 -17.25 24.12 -11.58
C VAL A 290 -18.57 23.71 -12.25
N LYS A 291 -18.70 22.46 -12.70
CA LYS A 291 -19.94 21.98 -13.35
C LYS A 291 -21.15 22.11 -12.42
N THR A 292 -20.96 21.78 -11.14
CA THR A 292 -22.03 21.87 -10.11
C THR A 292 -22.27 23.32 -9.62
N ALA A 293 -21.48 24.29 -10.08
CA ALA A 293 -21.73 25.72 -9.82
C ALA A 293 -22.62 26.38 -10.89
N LYS A 294 -22.72 25.74 -12.06
CA LYS A 294 -23.50 26.22 -13.22
C LYS A 294 -24.92 25.61 -13.30
N ALA A 295 -25.23 24.66 -12.43
CA ALA A 295 -26.53 24.01 -12.29
C ALA A 295 -27.18 24.45 -10.98
#